data_AF-A0A1N6Q5H6-F1
#
_entry.id   AF-A0A1N6Q5H6-F1
#
_cell.length_a   1.000
_cell.length_b   1.000
_cell.length_c   1.000
_cell.angle_alpha   90.00
_cell.angle_beta   90.00
_cell.angle_gamma   90.00
#
_symmetry.space_group_name_H-M   'P 1'
#
loop_
_entity.id
_entity.type
_entity.pdbx_description
1 polymer ?
#
loop_
_entity_poly.entity_id
_entity_poly.type
_entity_poly.pdbx_seq_one_letter_code
_entity_poly.pdbx_strand_id
1 'polypeptide(L)'
;MIIESNLINRNLTKNEEGFTLIELLIVIVVLGILMSMAVPALSGVKNKADTAVAKADLHNIMQSLEMYYLDHGEYPGQSTKSDISSISSDLTELNIKNSETDYSYQSDSDTGAEKYIIIYQAAADEFYYISTAESSLTGPEATEPTL
;
A
#
# COMPACT_ATOMS: atom_id res chain seq x y z
N MET A 1 -11.34 -2.54 -86.41
CA MET A 1 -11.35 -3.49 -85.27
C MET A 1 -10.49 -2.88 -84.18
N ILE A 2 -11.10 -2.26 -83.14
CA ILE A 2 -10.68 -2.32 -81.73
C ILE A 2 -11.97 -2.05 -80.92
N ILE A 3 -12.20 -2.89 -79.92
CA ILE A 3 -13.42 -3.08 -79.15
C ILE A 3 -13.47 -2.08 -77.98
N GLU A 4 -14.62 -1.42 -77.76
CA GLU A 4 -14.85 -0.70 -76.50
C GLU A 4 -15.02 -1.68 -75.34
N SER A 5 -14.14 -1.60 -74.35
CA SER A 5 -14.24 -2.36 -73.11
C SER A 5 -15.16 -1.64 -72.13
N ASN A 6 -16.37 -2.16 -71.94
CA ASN A 6 -17.28 -1.75 -70.87
C ASN A 6 -16.82 -2.40 -69.55
N LEU A 7 -16.30 -1.58 -68.63
CA LEU A 7 -15.85 -2.02 -67.31
C LEU A 7 -17.08 -2.19 -66.39
N ILE A 8 -17.43 -3.45 -66.10
CA ILE A 8 -18.49 -3.79 -65.15
C ILE A 8 -18.05 -3.35 -63.74
N ASN A 9 -18.63 -2.25 -63.26
CA ASN A 9 -18.44 -1.76 -61.90
C ASN A 9 -19.27 -2.62 -60.94
N ARG A 10 -18.66 -3.68 -60.39
CA ARG A 10 -19.28 -4.50 -59.35
C ARG A 10 -19.24 -3.73 -58.03
N ASN A 11 -20.32 -3.03 -57.70
CA ASN A 11 -20.56 -2.55 -56.35
C ASN A 11 -20.68 -3.77 -55.42
N LEU A 12 -19.61 -4.07 -54.69
CA LEU A 12 -19.63 -5.02 -53.57
C LEU A 12 -20.38 -4.34 -52.43
N THR A 13 -21.68 -4.59 -52.31
CA THR A 13 -22.46 -4.20 -51.14
C THR A 13 -21.89 -4.95 -49.93
N LYS A 14 -21.02 -4.29 -49.16
CA LYS A 14 -20.64 -4.75 -47.83
C LYS A 14 -21.91 -4.75 -46.99
N ASN A 15 -22.32 -5.95 -46.57
CA ASN A 15 -23.38 -6.10 -45.57
C ASN A 15 -22.78 -5.62 -44.24
N GLU A 16 -23.02 -4.37 -43.88
CA GLU A 16 -22.67 -3.84 -42.57
C GLU A 16 -23.72 -4.35 -41.58
N GLU A 17 -23.49 -5.55 -41.06
CA GLU A 17 -24.28 -6.13 -39.98
C GLU A 17 -23.97 -5.35 -38.69
N GLY A 18 -24.90 -4.49 -38.27
CA GLY A 18 -24.80 -3.77 -37.00
C GLY A 18 -25.12 -4.68 -35.82
N PHE A 19 -24.41 -4.47 -34.70
CA PHE A 19 -24.70 -5.17 -33.45
C PHE A 19 -26.13 -4.91 -32.98
N THR A 20 -26.77 -5.97 -32.48
CA THR A 20 -28.10 -5.84 -31.89
C THR A 20 -28.00 -5.21 -30.49
N LEU A 21 -28.99 -4.40 -30.10
CA LEU A 21 -29.04 -3.84 -28.74
C LEU A 21 -29.07 -4.94 -27.68
N ILE A 22 -29.63 -6.10 -28.00
CA ILE A 22 -29.71 -7.24 -27.09
C ILE A 22 -28.36 -7.92 -26.86
N GLU A 23 -27.47 -7.96 -27.87
CA GLU A 23 -26.10 -8.43 -27.70
C GLU A 23 -25.35 -7.58 -26.68
N LEU A 24 -25.41 -6.26 -26.84
CA LEU A 24 -24.73 -5.35 -25.91
C LEU A 24 -25.32 -5.43 -24.50
N LEU A 25 -26.64 -5.61 -24.39
CA LEU A 25 -27.33 -5.75 -23.10
C LEU A 25 -26.86 -7.00 -22.34
N ILE A 26 -26.78 -8.15 -23.00
CA ILE A 26 -26.32 -9.38 -22.36
C ILE A 26 -24.86 -9.25 -21.91
N VAL A 27 -24.01 -8.60 -22.71
CA VAL A 27 -22.60 -8.37 -22.38
C VAL A 27 -22.45 -7.55 -21.10
N ILE A 28 -23.15 -6.43 -20.96
CA ILE A 28 -23.04 -5.60 -19.75
C ILE A 28 -23.62 -6.30 -18.50
N VAL A 29 -24.63 -7.14 -18.68
CA VAL A 29 -25.19 -7.96 -17.58
C VAL A 29 -24.16 -8.98 -17.10
N VAL A 30 -23.53 -9.70 -18.01
CA VAL A 30 -22.48 -10.67 -17.66
C VAL A 30 -21.26 -9.96 -17.06
N LEU A 31 -20.84 -8.81 -17.61
CA LEU A 31 -19.77 -7.99 -17.05
C LEU A 31 -20.10 -7.53 -15.63
N GLY A 32 -21.35 -7.13 -15.35
CA GLY A 32 -21.80 -6.75 -14.00
C GLY A 32 -21.69 -7.91 -12.99
N ILE A 33 -22.07 -9.12 -13.40
CA ILE A 33 -21.94 -10.33 -12.55
C ILE A 33 -20.48 -10.61 -12.24
N LEU A 34 -19.60 -10.61 -13.26
CA LEU A 34 -18.17 -10.86 -13.09
C LEU A 34 -17.49 -9.78 -12.22
N MET A 35 -17.82 -8.50 -12.43
CA MET A 35 -17.30 -7.40 -11.63
C MET A 35 -17.70 -7.53 -10.16
N SER A 36 -18.92 -7.99 -9.85
CA SER A 36 -19.36 -8.17 -8.46
C SER A 36 -18.50 -9.18 -7.68
N MET A 37 -17.98 -10.20 -8.36
CA MET A 37 -17.13 -11.23 -7.75
C MET A 37 -15.65 -10.84 -7.73
N ALA A 38 -15.20 -10.00 -8.67
CA ALA A 38 -13.79 -9.64 -8.82
C ALA A 38 -13.29 -8.65 -7.76
N VAL A 39 -14.12 -7.68 -7.34
CA VAL A 39 -13.74 -6.63 -6.37
C VAL A 39 -13.30 -7.18 -5.00
N PRO A 40 -14.03 -8.09 -4.33
CA PRO A 40 -13.63 -8.58 -3.00
C PRO A 40 -12.38 -9.47 -3.01
N ALA A 41 -12.02 -10.07 -4.15
CA ALA A 41 -10.81 -10.88 -4.26
C ALA A 41 -9.52 -10.04 -4.22
N LEU A 42 -9.60 -8.76 -4.63
CA LEU A 42 -8.44 -7.87 -4.71
C LEU A 42 -8.05 -7.25 -3.35
N SER A 43 -9.03 -7.04 -2.45
CA SER A 43 -8.77 -6.40 -1.14
C SER A 43 -7.85 -7.23 -0.24
N GLY A 44 -8.05 -8.55 -0.18
CA GLY A 44 -7.20 -9.44 0.63
C GLY A 44 -5.76 -9.55 0.13
N VAL A 45 -5.55 -9.46 -1.20
CA VAL A 45 -4.20 -9.45 -1.80
C VAL A 45 -3.49 -8.14 -1.51
N LYS A 46 -4.21 -7.01 -1.61
CA LYS A 46 -3.69 -5.70 -1.26
C LYS A 46 -3.23 -5.64 0.20
N ASN A 47 -4.06 -6.10 1.14
CA ASN A 47 -3.69 -6.09 2.56
C ASN A 47 -2.41 -6.89 2.84
N LYS A 48 -2.24 -8.07 2.21
CA LYS A 48 -1.01 -8.87 2.35
C LYS A 48 0.22 -8.18 1.77
N ALA A 49 0.07 -7.50 0.63
CA ALA A 49 1.14 -6.71 0.04
C ALA A 49 1.52 -5.53 0.94
N ASP A 50 0.52 -4.80 1.45
CA ASP A 50 0.72 -3.64 2.33
C ASP A 50 1.42 -4.06 3.64
N THR A 51 1.07 -5.20 4.26
CA THR A 51 1.79 -5.73 5.44
C THR A 51 3.23 -6.14 5.12
N ALA A 52 3.48 -6.72 3.94
CA ALA A 52 4.83 -7.11 3.53
C ALA A 52 5.73 -5.88 3.31
N VAL A 53 5.17 -4.82 2.73
CA VAL A 53 5.83 -3.51 2.60
C VAL A 53 6.06 -2.91 3.99
N ALA A 54 5.07 -2.99 4.88
CA ALA A 54 5.20 -2.42 6.22
C ALA A 54 6.34 -3.03 7.03
N LYS A 55 6.57 -4.34 6.89
CA LYS A 55 7.72 -4.98 7.52
C LYS A 55 9.07 -4.43 7.02
N ALA A 56 9.16 -4.11 5.73
CA ALA A 56 10.38 -3.53 5.15
C ALA A 56 10.57 -2.07 5.59
N ASP A 57 9.50 -1.28 5.60
CA ASP A 57 9.50 0.11 6.07
C ASP A 57 9.91 0.18 7.54
N LEU A 58 9.35 -0.68 8.40
CA LEU A 58 9.73 -0.77 9.82
C LEU A 58 11.23 -1.02 9.97
N HIS A 59 11.82 -1.91 9.17
CA HIS A 59 13.26 -2.17 9.22
C HIS A 59 14.10 -0.94 8.85
N ASN A 60 13.68 -0.19 7.83
CA ASN A 60 14.34 1.06 7.44
C ASN A 60 14.23 2.12 8.54
N ILE A 61 13.06 2.24 9.19
CA ILE A 61 12.85 3.17 10.31
C ILE A 61 13.76 2.80 11.48
N MET A 62 13.83 1.52 11.86
CA MET A 62 14.73 1.05 12.93
C MET A 62 16.19 1.37 12.63
N GLN A 63 16.64 1.13 11.40
CA GLN A 63 18.01 1.41 11.00
C GLN A 63 18.33 2.91 11.13
N SER A 64 17.40 3.76 10.71
CA SER A 64 17.54 5.22 10.81
C SER A 64 17.56 5.69 12.27
N LEU A 65 16.72 5.10 13.13
CA LEU A 65 16.70 5.36 14.57
C LEU A 65 18.00 4.93 15.25
N GLU A 66 18.54 3.76 14.91
CA GLU A 66 19.82 3.28 15.44
C GLU A 66 20.97 4.20 15.02
N MET A 67 20.98 4.67 13.77
CA MET A 67 21.97 5.66 13.32
C MET A 67 21.88 6.95 14.13
N TYR A 68 20.67 7.46 14.39
CA TYR A 68 20.49 8.64 15.24
C TYR A 68 21.01 8.41 16.67
N TYR A 69 20.72 7.24 17.24
CA TYR A 69 21.19 6.87 18.58
C TYR A 69 22.71 6.80 18.67
N LEU A 70 23.38 6.26 17.64
CA LEU A 70 24.85 6.21 17.59
C LEU A 70 25.49 7.61 17.59
N ASP A 71 24.82 8.60 16.99
CA ASP A 71 25.32 9.97 16.90
C ASP A 71 25.00 10.82 18.14
N HIS A 72 23.81 10.63 18.74
CA HIS A 72 23.30 11.50 19.81
C HIS A 72 23.28 10.83 21.20
N GLY A 73 23.38 9.51 21.26
CA GLY A 73 23.31 8.72 22.50
C GLY A 73 21.91 8.50 23.06
N GLU A 74 20.88 9.00 22.37
CA GLU A 74 19.46 8.88 22.71
C GLU A 74 18.62 8.80 21.43
N TYR A 75 17.42 8.20 21.48
CA TYR A 75 16.48 8.23 20.35
C TYR A 75 15.76 9.59 20.30
N PRO A 76 15.19 10.00 19.13
CA PRO A 76 14.41 11.23 19.03
C PRO A 76 13.28 11.24 20.08
N GLY A 77 13.28 12.26 20.94
CA GLY A 77 12.37 12.31 22.07
C GLY A 77 10.94 12.62 21.65
N GLN A 78 10.03 11.66 21.83
CA GLN A 78 8.61 11.81 21.56
C GLN A 78 7.76 11.16 22.65
N SER A 79 7.37 11.94 23.66
CA SER A 79 6.65 11.48 24.86
C SER A 79 5.24 10.94 24.58
N THR A 80 4.62 11.35 23.48
CA THR A 80 3.26 10.95 23.09
C THR A 80 3.26 10.32 21.71
N LYS A 81 2.48 9.26 21.50
CA LYS A 81 2.27 8.64 20.19
C LYS A 81 1.94 9.70 19.14
N SER A 82 2.81 9.85 18.15
CA SER A 82 2.70 10.85 17.07
C SER A 82 3.16 10.22 15.76
N ASP A 83 2.76 10.77 14.61
CA ASP A 83 3.19 10.25 13.31
C ASP A 83 4.73 10.29 13.18
N ILE A 84 5.32 9.31 12.49
CA ILE A 84 6.77 9.22 12.25
C ILE A 84 7.33 10.49 11.57
N SER A 85 6.49 11.21 10.82
CA SER A 85 6.83 12.48 10.19
C SER A 85 7.28 13.55 11.20
N SER A 86 6.85 13.43 12.47
CA SER A 86 7.21 14.34 13.55
C SER A 86 8.69 14.28 13.92
N ILE A 87 9.35 13.15 13.64
CA ILE A 87 10.79 12.93 13.86
C ILE A 87 11.58 12.79 12.55
N SER A 88 10.94 13.05 11.41
CA SER A 88 11.56 12.88 10.08
C SER A 88 12.78 13.78 9.84
N SER A 89 12.86 14.94 10.52
CA SER A 89 14.03 15.82 10.48
C SER A 89 15.26 15.24 11.18
N ASP A 90 15.02 14.34 12.13
CA ASP A 90 16.04 13.76 12.99
C ASP A 90 16.55 12.45 12.37
N LEU A 91 15.72 11.79 11.56
CA LEU A 91 16.04 10.54 10.89
C LEU A 91 16.64 10.79 9.50
N THR A 92 17.90 10.43 9.33
CA THR A 92 18.57 10.48 8.01
C THR A 92 18.03 9.38 7.11
N GLU A 93 17.52 9.75 5.93
CA GLU A 93 17.05 8.82 4.87
C GLU A 93 15.90 7.88 5.26
N LEU A 94 14.79 8.43 5.76
CA LEU A 94 13.53 7.68 5.86
C LEU A 94 12.99 7.28 4.48
N ASN A 95 13.26 6.03 4.08
CA ASN A 95 12.73 5.44 2.86
C ASN A 95 11.54 4.53 3.18
N ILE A 96 10.36 5.15 3.29
CA ILE A 96 9.09 4.49 3.59
C ILE A 96 8.25 4.44 2.32
N LYS A 97 7.73 3.26 1.97
CA LYS A 97 6.90 3.07 0.78
C LYS A 97 5.41 3.23 1.06
N ASN A 98 4.95 2.89 2.27
CA ASN A 98 3.62 3.25 2.75
C ASN A 98 3.58 4.72 3.20
N SER A 99 2.40 5.25 3.53
CA SER A 99 2.31 6.65 3.97
C SER A 99 3.02 6.83 5.31
N GLU A 100 3.73 7.94 5.51
CA GLU A 100 4.33 8.27 6.82
C GLU A 100 3.27 8.35 7.93
N THR A 101 2.04 8.73 7.58
CA THR A 101 0.88 8.76 8.50
C THR A 101 0.42 7.37 8.94
N ASP A 102 0.85 6.31 8.25
CA ASP A 102 0.50 4.93 8.61
C ASP A 102 1.39 4.41 9.76
N TYR A 103 2.46 5.14 10.12
CA TYR A 103 3.38 4.81 11.20
C TYR A 103 3.33 5.85 12.31
N SER A 104 3.07 5.41 13.53
CA SER A 104 3.24 6.22 14.73
C SER A 104 4.50 5.82 15.49
N TYR A 105 5.12 6.80 16.13
CA TYR A 105 6.32 6.66 16.95
C TYR A 105 6.08 7.23 18.35
N GLN A 106 6.67 6.57 19.34
CA GLN A 106 6.76 7.06 20.71
C GLN A 106 8.05 6.55 21.35
N SER A 107 8.75 7.40 22.10
CA SER A 107 9.93 7.03 22.87
C SER A 107 9.66 7.14 24.36
N ASP A 108 10.39 6.37 25.18
CA ASP A 108 10.37 6.53 26.63
C ASP A 108 11.16 7.79 27.04
N SER A 109 10.49 8.94 27.08
CA SER A 109 11.10 10.20 27.49
C SER A 109 11.43 10.28 28.99
N ASP A 110 10.95 9.35 29.80
CA ASP A 110 11.14 9.39 31.26
C ASP A 110 12.49 8.78 31.69
N THR A 111 13.12 7.96 30.83
CA THR A 111 14.46 7.38 31.04
C THR A 111 15.51 7.82 30.00
N GLY A 112 15.34 8.98 29.38
CA GLY A 112 16.33 9.50 28.41
C GLY A 112 16.22 8.88 27.02
N ALA A 113 15.01 8.47 26.62
CA ALA A 113 14.72 7.94 25.28
C ALA A 113 15.62 6.74 24.91
N GLU A 114 15.83 5.81 25.83
CA GLU A 114 16.58 4.56 25.60
C GLU A 114 15.73 3.49 24.87
N LYS A 115 14.40 3.67 24.83
CA LYS A 115 13.44 2.74 24.21
C LYS A 115 12.46 3.47 23.31
N TYR A 116 11.94 2.77 22.30
CA TYR A 116 10.89 3.29 21.42
C TYR A 116 9.92 2.19 20.97
N ILE A 117 8.73 2.63 20.54
CA ILE A 117 7.71 1.83 19.89
C ILE A 117 7.40 2.45 18.53
N ILE A 118 7.24 1.60 17.51
CA ILE A 118 6.67 1.97 16.21
C ILE A 118 5.38 1.19 16.03
N ILE A 119 4.32 1.88 15.63
CA ILE A 119 2.99 1.31 15.44
C ILE A 119 2.63 1.49 13.97
N TYR A 120 2.26 0.41 13.29
CA TYR A 120 1.74 0.46 11.92
C TYR A 120 0.23 0.23 11.94
N GLN A 121 -0.54 1.21 11.43
CA GLN A 121 -1.99 1.10 11.32
C GLN A 121 -2.37 0.54 9.94
N ALA A 122 -2.67 -0.76 9.85
CA ALA A 122 -3.40 -1.28 8.70
C ALA A 122 -4.89 -0.98 8.89
N ALA A 123 -5.62 -0.80 7.78
CA ALA A 123 -7.00 -0.28 7.74
C ALA A 123 -8.00 -0.79 8.83
N ALA A 124 -7.86 -2.01 9.32
CA ALA A 124 -8.65 -2.55 10.45
C ALA A 124 -7.81 -3.25 11.53
N ASP A 125 -6.49 -3.36 11.35
CA ASP A 125 -5.58 -4.16 12.18
C ASP A 125 -4.35 -3.31 12.57
N GLU A 126 -3.99 -3.25 13.84
CA GLU A 126 -2.78 -2.55 14.32
C GLU A 126 -1.60 -3.51 14.46
N PHE A 127 -0.43 -3.20 13.93
CA PHE A 127 0.78 -3.99 14.14
C PHE A 127 1.75 -3.22 15.03
N TYR A 128 2.37 -3.92 15.97
CA TYR A 128 3.24 -3.32 16.98
C TYR A 128 4.69 -3.77 16.79
N TYR A 129 5.61 -2.82 16.78
CA TYR A 129 7.04 -3.06 16.86
C TYR A 129 7.63 -2.38 18.10
N ILE A 130 8.38 -3.14 18.91
CA ILE A 130 8.95 -2.65 20.16
C ILE A 130 10.47 -2.83 20.11
N SER A 131 11.21 -1.75 20.38
CA SER A 131 12.63 -1.82 20.71
C SER A 131 12.79 -2.07 22.22
N THR A 132 12.71 -3.33 22.62
CA THR A 132 13.26 -3.80 23.91
C THR A 132 14.50 -4.64 23.63
N ALA A 133 15.20 -5.11 24.67
CA ALA A 133 16.41 -5.95 24.54
C ALA A 133 16.24 -7.18 23.62
N GLU A 134 15.01 -7.59 23.35
CA GLU A 134 14.64 -8.57 22.33
C GLU A 134 13.69 -7.90 21.32
N SER A 135 14.25 -7.38 20.22
CA SER A 135 13.49 -6.82 19.10
C SER A 135 12.44 -7.81 18.62
N SER A 136 11.15 -7.51 18.85
CA SER A 136 10.05 -8.40 18.46
C SER A 136 8.95 -7.63 17.73
N LEU A 137 8.57 -8.16 16.57
CA LEU A 137 7.42 -7.70 15.81
C LEU A 137 6.21 -8.51 16.29
N THR A 138 5.22 -7.84 16.86
CA THR A 138 4.02 -8.49 17.40
C THR A 138 2.80 -8.06 16.57
N GLY A 139 1.96 -9.03 16.21
CA GLY A 139 0.79 -8.83 15.35
C GLY A 139 -0.42 -8.20 16.05
N PRO A 140 -1.54 -8.04 15.33
CA PRO A 140 -2.73 -7.31 15.76
C PRO A 140 -3.55 -7.94 16.89
N GLU A 141 -3.22 -9.18 17.27
CA GLU A 141 -3.84 -9.84 18.42
C GLU A 141 -3.17 -9.49 19.76
N ALA A 142 -2.09 -8.70 19.75
CA ALA A 142 -1.41 -8.27 20.97
C ALA A 142 -1.95 -6.93 21.50
N THR A 143 -2.10 -6.86 22.82
CA THR A 143 -2.41 -5.61 23.53
C THR A 143 -1.29 -4.60 23.34
N GLU A 144 -1.64 -3.31 23.20
CA GLU A 144 -0.67 -2.22 23.04
C GLU A 144 0.41 -2.30 24.13
N PRO A 145 1.70 -2.43 23.74
CA PRO A 145 2.79 -2.52 24.67
C PRO A 145 3.03 -1.17 25.35
N THR A 146 3.28 -1.17 26.65
CA THR A 146 3.65 0.02 27.41
C THR A 146 5.16 0.25 27.32
N LEU A 147 5.58 1.50 27.10
CA LEU A 147 6.99 1.92 27.24
C LEU A 147 7.50 1.73 28.67
#